data_AF-A0A7S1BCQ3-F1
#
_entry.id   AF-A0A7S1BCQ3-F1
#
_cell.length_a   1.000
_cell.length_b   1.000
_cell.length_c   1.000
_cell.angle_alpha   90.00
_cell.angle_beta   90.00
_cell.angle_gamma   90.00
#
_symmetry.space_group_name_H-M   'P 1'
#
loop_
_entity.id
_entity.type
_entity.pdbx_description
1 polymer ?
#
loop_
_entity_poly.entity_id
_entity_poly.type
_entity_poly.pdbx_seq_one_letter_code
_entity_poly.pdbx_strand_id
1 'polypeptide(L)'
;KKGLVFVLNIVRSLVCRAVEQSSMLLHCFEMRVFLLLFLILITHRHVKSLALLPREETITSKVVNTQCRLQLSIGRVPGSAMPQDWAASGAKLALPNLVVEFTDDACEYEMSKERFLNSSQKSFLSMKPLTQPSFVSLKGEQEVKVTDGAYSFELSRIEALRYNFRFFLDFPDGATRNDVQLPAERIFFSSICWLADEKTIKNAERRKKEFEKKLGEVEKEISELQEKSTNFFSKAFALRPSILLFEQRDLLSKQISELQQIYPLVKDDIVRGPNGTLFVKEGYMAVKRYAGALGSQEQYHWVGKFQIKGFQEGDVVVS
;
A
#
# COMPACT_ATOMS: atom_id res chain seq x y z
N LYS A 1 -28.55 5.01 -84.36
CA LYS A 1 -28.77 3.90 -83.39
C LYS A 1 -27.49 3.41 -82.69
N LYS A 2 -26.32 3.32 -83.33
CA LYS A 2 -25.07 2.86 -82.66
C LYS A 2 -24.42 3.87 -81.68
N GLY A 3 -24.58 5.18 -81.88
CA GLY A 3 -24.02 6.20 -80.97
C GLY A 3 -24.73 6.32 -79.62
N LEU A 4 -26.05 6.09 -79.57
CA LEU A 4 -26.83 6.21 -78.33
C LEU A 4 -26.50 5.11 -77.30
N VAL A 5 -26.17 3.90 -77.79
CA VAL A 5 -25.80 2.75 -76.95
C VAL A 5 -24.43 2.96 -76.28
N PHE A 6 -23.51 3.65 -76.96
CA PHE A 6 -22.18 3.92 -76.41
C PHE A 6 -22.23 4.96 -75.28
N VAL A 7 -23.02 6.02 -75.44
CA VAL A 7 -23.19 7.06 -74.41
C VAL A 7 -23.89 6.49 -73.17
N LEU A 8 -24.92 5.64 -73.34
CA LEU A 8 -25.59 4.98 -72.22
C LEU A 8 -24.65 4.06 -71.43
N ASN A 9 -23.74 3.33 -72.09
CA ASN A 9 -22.77 2.46 -71.40
C ASN A 9 -21.70 3.25 -70.64
N ILE A 10 -21.27 4.41 -71.14
CA ILE A 10 -20.32 5.28 -70.43
C ILE A 10 -20.98 5.91 -69.20
N VAL A 11 -22.22 6.40 -69.33
CA VAL A 11 -22.96 6.97 -68.19
C VAL A 11 -23.23 5.90 -67.13
N ARG A 12 -23.59 4.67 -67.54
CA ARG A 12 -23.82 3.56 -66.60
C ARG A 12 -22.54 3.14 -65.86
N SER A 13 -21.40 3.14 -66.55
CA SER A 13 -20.08 2.87 -65.95
C SER A 13 -19.64 3.96 -64.96
N LEU A 14 -19.86 5.24 -65.31
CA LEU A 14 -19.57 6.37 -64.42
C LEU A 14 -20.47 6.40 -63.19
N VAL A 15 -21.76 6.08 -63.35
CA VAL A 15 -22.71 5.99 -62.22
C VAL A 15 -22.37 4.81 -61.32
N CYS A 16 -22.02 3.64 -61.85
CA CYS A 16 -21.58 2.50 -61.03
C CYS A 16 -20.29 2.81 -60.24
N ARG A 17 -19.30 3.46 -60.87
CA ARG A 17 -18.07 3.86 -60.16
C ARG A 17 -18.29 4.95 -59.11
N ALA A 18 -19.21 5.90 -59.34
CA ALA A 18 -19.56 6.93 -58.37
C ALA A 18 -20.30 6.34 -57.15
N VAL A 19 -21.13 5.31 -57.34
CA VAL A 19 -21.84 4.61 -56.26
C VAL A 19 -20.87 3.75 -55.42
N GLU A 20 -19.88 3.11 -56.03
CA GLU A 20 -18.84 2.36 -55.30
C GLU A 20 -17.89 3.27 -54.49
N GLN A 21 -17.53 4.45 -55.02
CA GLN A 21 -16.72 5.43 -54.27
C GLN A 21 -17.48 6.06 -53.10
N SER A 22 -18.79 6.25 -53.24
CA SER A 22 -19.65 6.78 -52.16
C SER A 22 -19.83 5.75 -51.03
N SER A 23 -19.89 4.46 -51.36
CA SER A 23 -19.97 3.36 -50.38
C SER A 23 -18.71 3.25 -49.50
N MET A 24 -17.51 3.39 -50.09
CA MET A 24 -16.27 3.37 -49.31
C MET A 24 -16.13 4.60 -48.39
N LEU A 25 -16.53 5.78 -48.85
CA LEU A 25 -16.50 7.00 -48.03
C LEU A 25 -17.52 6.93 -46.89
N LEU A 26 -18.69 6.34 -47.12
CA LEU A 26 -19.71 6.14 -46.08
C LEU A 26 -19.23 5.15 -45.01
N HIS A 27 -18.62 4.03 -45.40
CA HIS A 27 -18.03 3.07 -44.44
C HIS A 27 -16.85 3.67 -43.65
N CYS A 28 -16.00 4.48 -44.28
CA CYS A 28 -14.92 5.19 -43.57
C CYS A 28 -15.47 6.23 -42.59
N PHE A 29 -16.58 6.89 -42.92
CA PHE A 29 -17.23 7.86 -42.04
C PHE A 29 -17.88 7.17 -40.84
N GLU A 30 -18.62 6.07 -41.05
CA GLU A 30 -19.22 5.29 -39.96
C GLU A 30 -18.17 4.75 -39.00
N MET A 31 -17.07 4.16 -39.50
CA MET A 31 -15.99 3.63 -38.65
C MET A 31 -15.34 4.72 -37.78
N ARG A 32 -15.18 5.94 -38.30
CA ARG A 32 -14.64 7.08 -37.53
C ARG A 32 -15.59 7.54 -36.44
N VAL A 33 -16.89 7.60 -36.72
CA VAL A 33 -17.92 7.96 -35.72
C VAL A 33 -17.99 6.91 -34.62
N PHE A 34 -17.94 5.62 -34.96
CA PHE A 34 -17.89 4.54 -33.96
C PHE A 34 -16.64 4.60 -33.09
N LEU A 35 -15.46 4.85 -33.67
CA LEU A 35 -14.22 5.00 -32.90
C LEU A 35 -14.30 6.19 -31.94
N LEU A 36 -14.85 7.32 -32.39
CA LEU A 36 -14.99 8.53 -31.57
C LEU A 36 -15.98 8.33 -30.43
N LEU A 37 -17.13 7.70 -30.70
CA LEU A 37 -18.10 7.32 -29.66
C LEU A 37 -17.51 6.31 -28.67
N PHE A 38 -16.71 5.34 -29.15
CA PHE A 38 -16.02 4.38 -28.29
C PHE A 38 -14.98 5.06 -27.38
N LEU A 39 -14.20 6.00 -27.92
CA LEU A 39 -13.26 6.81 -27.14
C LEU A 39 -13.97 7.73 -26.14
N ILE A 40 -15.11 8.32 -26.51
CA ILE A 40 -15.95 9.10 -25.59
C ILE A 40 -16.50 8.19 -24.47
N LEU A 41 -16.94 6.96 -24.79
CA LEU A 41 -17.43 6.02 -23.79
C LEU A 41 -16.32 5.52 -22.86
N ILE A 42 -15.11 5.28 -23.37
CA ILE A 42 -13.94 4.93 -22.55
C ILE A 42 -13.58 6.09 -21.64
N THR A 43 -13.44 7.30 -22.18
CA THR A 43 -13.08 8.49 -21.40
C THR A 43 -14.17 8.82 -20.37
N HIS A 44 -15.45 8.70 -20.72
CA HIS A 44 -16.55 8.94 -19.80
C HIS A 44 -16.68 7.87 -18.70
N ARG A 45 -16.39 6.59 -19.01
CA ARG A 45 -16.27 5.54 -17.98
C ARG A 45 -15.10 5.81 -17.04
N HIS A 46 -13.95 6.27 -17.55
CA HIS A 46 -12.81 6.64 -16.73
C HIS A 46 -13.06 7.90 -15.87
N VAL A 47 -13.73 8.92 -16.42
CA VAL A 47 -14.02 10.18 -15.71
C VAL A 47 -15.06 9.97 -14.60
N LYS A 48 -16.12 9.18 -14.85
CA LYS A 48 -17.09 8.84 -13.79
C LYS A 48 -16.47 7.96 -12.70
N SER A 49 -15.48 7.14 -13.04
CA SER A 49 -14.72 6.35 -12.06
C SER A 49 -13.79 7.20 -11.19
N LEU A 50 -13.28 8.32 -11.71
CA LEU A 50 -12.41 9.24 -10.95
C LEU A 50 -13.19 10.14 -9.99
N ALA A 51 -14.43 10.50 -10.33
CA ALA A 51 -15.27 11.38 -9.50
C ALA A 51 -15.80 10.72 -8.21
N LEU A 52 -15.69 9.40 -8.08
CA LEU A 52 -16.14 8.62 -6.92
C LEU A 52 -14.97 8.05 -6.10
N LEU A 53 -13.73 8.49 -6.35
CA LEU A 53 -12.62 8.03 -5.55
C LEU A 53 -12.86 8.44 -4.09
N PRO A 54 -12.87 7.48 -3.14
CA PRO A 54 -13.01 7.80 -1.74
C PRO A 54 -11.87 8.72 -1.34
N ARG A 55 -12.23 9.97 -1.05
CA ARG A 55 -11.29 10.99 -0.62
C ARG A 55 -10.65 10.57 0.68
N GLU A 56 -9.42 11.02 0.93
CA GLU A 56 -8.69 10.81 2.19
C GLU A 56 -9.52 11.27 3.41
N GLU A 57 -10.42 12.24 3.23
CA GLU A 57 -11.46 12.65 4.18
C GLU A 57 -12.28 11.47 4.75
N THR A 58 -12.46 10.39 3.96
CA THR A 58 -13.24 9.20 4.34
C THR A 58 -12.54 8.38 5.39
N ILE A 59 -11.22 8.18 5.33
CA ILE A 59 -10.52 7.40 6.35
C ILE A 59 -10.23 8.24 7.59
N THR A 60 -9.91 9.51 7.41
CA THR A 60 -9.66 10.42 8.53
C THR A 60 -10.88 10.55 9.44
N SER A 61 -12.06 10.79 8.88
CA SER A 61 -13.31 10.87 9.65
C SER A 61 -13.69 9.58 10.39
N LYS A 62 -13.10 8.44 10.02
CA LYS A 62 -13.33 7.14 10.66
C LYS A 62 -12.45 6.92 11.89
N VAL A 63 -11.33 7.63 11.97
CA VAL A 63 -10.28 7.43 12.99
C VAL A 63 -10.20 8.60 13.98
N VAL A 64 -10.67 9.78 13.61
CA VAL A 64 -10.81 10.93 14.53
C VAL A 64 -11.58 10.54 15.80
N ASN A 65 -11.16 11.09 16.94
CA ASN A 65 -11.69 10.87 18.29
C ASN A 65 -11.59 9.41 18.75
N THR A 66 -10.53 8.72 18.32
CA THR A 66 -10.24 7.36 18.76
C THR A 66 -8.86 7.30 19.40
N GLN A 67 -8.73 6.36 20.34
CA GLN A 67 -7.49 6.13 21.05
C GLN A 67 -6.82 4.87 20.52
N CYS A 68 -5.50 4.91 20.37
CA CYS A 68 -4.70 3.79 19.90
C CYS A 68 -3.60 3.49 20.89
N ARG A 69 -3.51 2.23 21.31
CA ARG A 69 -2.43 1.74 22.17
C ARG A 69 -1.28 1.23 21.33
N LEU A 70 -0.12 1.84 21.52
CA LEU A 70 1.14 1.52 20.86
C LEU A 70 2.11 0.83 21.83
N GLN A 71 2.89 -0.10 21.30
CA GLN A 71 4.10 -0.62 21.93
C GLN A 71 5.28 -0.31 21.03
N LEU A 72 6.25 0.44 21.52
CA LEU A 72 7.46 0.79 20.77
C LEU A 72 8.58 -0.20 21.09
N SER A 73 9.35 -0.58 20.08
CA SER A 73 10.53 -1.42 20.20
C SER A 73 11.68 -0.76 19.45
N ILE A 74 12.51 -0.04 20.20
CA ILE A 74 13.69 0.66 19.70
C ILE A 74 14.86 -0.32 19.71
N GLY A 75 15.63 -0.33 18.64
CA GLY A 75 16.78 -1.22 18.48
C GLY A 75 17.07 -1.49 17.01
N ARG A 76 18.09 -2.31 16.76
CA ARG A 76 18.54 -2.60 15.39
C ARG A 76 17.47 -3.32 14.57
N VAL A 77 17.16 -2.77 13.40
CA VAL A 77 16.29 -3.39 12.40
C VAL A 77 17.18 -4.02 11.32
N PRO A 78 17.10 -5.33 11.07
CA PRO A 78 17.89 -5.97 10.01
C PRO A 78 17.69 -5.28 8.66
N GLY A 79 18.78 -4.98 7.97
CA GLY A 79 18.75 -4.29 6.67
C GLY A 79 18.59 -2.76 6.73
N SER A 80 18.61 -2.14 7.92
CA SER A 80 18.59 -0.68 8.04
C SER A 80 19.98 -0.05 7.89
N ALA A 81 20.01 1.24 7.51
CA ALA A 81 21.22 2.06 7.42
C ALA A 81 21.66 2.64 8.78
N MET A 82 21.37 1.94 9.88
CA MET A 82 21.81 2.37 11.21
C MET A 82 23.34 2.27 11.37
N PRO A 83 23.96 3.16 12.18
CA PRO A 83 25.35 3.01 12.60
C PRO A 83 25.61 1.63 13.23
N GLN A 84 26.81 1.07 13.00
CA GLN A 84 27.14 -0.29 13.45
C GLN A 84 27.22 -0.42 14.98
N ASP A 85 27.55 0.67 15.65
CA ASP A 85 27.67 0.82 17.10
C ASP A 85 26.32 0.97 17.80
N TRP A 86 25.26 1.34 17.07
CA TRP A 86 23.93 1.51 17.64
C TRP A 86 23.26 0.15 17.92
N ALA A 87 22.90 -0.11 19.19
CA ALA A 87 22.31 -1.37 19.62
C ALA A 87 23.13 -2.60 19.14
N ALA A 88 24.46 -2.47 19.12
CA ALA A 88 25.40 -3.51 18.67
C ALA A 88 25.26 -4.82 19.45
N SER A 89 24.83 -4.75 20.72
CA SER A 89 24.57 -5.90 21.58
C SER A 89 23.35 -6.73 21.15
N GLY A 90 22.51 -6.20 20.26
CA GLY A 90 21.20 -6.77 19.92
C GLY A 90 20.11 -6.50 20.98
N ALA A 91 20.41 -5.72 22.01
CA ALA A 91 19.43 -5.27 22.98
C ALA A 91 18.32 -4.43 22.32
N LYS A 92 17.17 -4.38 23.00
CA LYS A 92 16.03 -3.55 22.61
C LYS A 92 15.53 -2.75 23.79
N LEU A 93 15.17 -1.50 23.53
CA LEU A 93 14.43 -0.66 24.46
C LEU A 93 12.93 -0.77 24.09
N ALA A 94 12.16 -1.41 24.96
CA ALA A 94 10.72 -1.52 24.81
C ALA A 94 10.04 -0.41 25.62
N LEU A 95 9.16 0.35 24.98
CA LEU A 95 8.30 1.36 25.60
C LEU A 95 6.83 0.89 25.43
N PRO A 96 6.30 0.14 26.40
CA PRO A 96 4.92 -0.34 26.34
C PRO A 96 3.92 0.76 26.68
N ASN A 97 2.65 0.52 26.34
CA ASN A 97 1.50 1.27 26.82
C ASN A 97 1.48 2.77 26.51
N LEU A 98 2.10 3.20 25.40
CA LEU A 98 1.87 4.54 24.87
C LEU A 98 0.47 4.59 24.25
N VAL A 99 -0.43 5.38 24.81
CA VAL A 99 -1.77 5.61 24.27
C VAL A 99 -1.77 6.97 23.61
N VAL A 100 -2.23 7.01 22.36
CA VAL A 100 -2.37 8.25 21.59
C VAL A 100 -3.81 8.44 21.15
N GLU A 101 -4.25 9.69 21.08
CA GLU A 101 -5.55 10.08 20.56
C GLU A 101 -5.39 10.74 19.19
N PHE A 102 -6.22 10.33 18.24
CA PHE A 102 -6.38 11.00 16.96
C PHE A 102 -7.40 12.12 17.11
N THR A 103 -7.02 13.37 16.90
CA THR A 103 -7.93 14.52 17.05
C THR A 103 -8.31 15.12 15.69
N ASP A 104 -9.41 15.85 15.62
CA ASP A 104 -9.77 16.68 14.46
C ASP A 104 -9.15 18.08 14.49
N ASP A 105 -8.39 18.40 15.53
CA ASP A 105 -7.65 19.65 15.65
C ASP A 105 -6.62 19.78 14.52
N ALA A 106 -6.57 20.96 13.91
CA ALA A 106 -5.50 21.29 12.98
C ALA A 106 -4.16 21.27 13.72
N CYS A 107 -3.14 20.65 13.12
CA CYS A 107 -1.80 20.66 13.72
C CYS A 107 -1.19 22.07 13.72
N GLU A 108 -0.22 22.29 14.60
CA GLU A 108 0.54 23.55 14.63
C GLU A 108 1.23 23.83 13.28
N TYR A 109 1.45 25.12 12.98
CA TYR A 109 2.03 25.55 11.71
C TYR A 109 3.40 24.90 11.42
N GLU A 110 4.28 24.77 12.41
CA GLU A 110 5.59 24.12 12.22
C GLU A 110 5.46 22.61 11.95
N MET A 111 4.46 21.96 12.54
CA MET A 111 4.14 20.55 12.27
C MET A 111 3.63 20.35 10.84
N SER A 112 2.88 21.32 10.31
CA SER A 112 2.31 21.28 8.95
C SER A 112 3.35 21.31 7.82
N LYS A 113 4.60 21.70 8.11
CA LYS A 113 5.69 21.74 7.11
C LYS A 113 6.37 20.39 6.89
N GLU A 114 5.97 19.37 7.66
CA GLU A 114 6.65 18.08 7.65
C GLU A 114 6.35 17.26 6.38
N ARG A 115 7.37 17.10 5.53
CA ARG A 115 7.26 16.40 4.24
C ARG A 115 6.99 14.91 4.39
N PHE A 116 7.38 14.31 5.52
CA PHE A 116 7.12 12.90 5.77
C PHE A 116 5.63 12.55 5.71
N LEU A 117 4.77 13.46 6.18
CA LEU A 117 3.32 13.26 6.27
C LEU A 117 2.56 13.43 4.95
N ASN A 118 3.26 13.56 3.80
CA ASN A 118 2.73 13.79 2.45
C ASN A 118 2.78 15.27 2.03
N SER A 119 3.31 15.52 0.84
CA SER A 119 3.44 16.87 0.27
C SER A 119 2.16 17.39 -0.39
N SER A 120 1.14 16.56 -0.61
CA SER A 120 -0.06 16.96 -1.37
C SER A 120 -1.22 17.48 -0.51
N GLN A 121 -1.26 17.14 0.79
CA GLN A 121 -2.32 17.58 1.68
C GLN A 121 -2.08 19.01 2.18
N LYS A 122 -3.17 19.77 2.32
CA LYS A 122 -3.13 21.17 2.77
C LYS A 122 -3.07 21.32 4.29
N SER A 123 -3.48 20.31 5.05
CA SER A 123 -3.52 20.36 6.51
C SER A 123 -3.41 18.95 7.09
N PHE A 124 -2.51 18.76 8.06
CA PHE A 124 -2.45 17.55 8.88
C PHE A 124 -3.27 17.73 10.15
N LEU A 125 -3.61 16.61 10.78
CA LEU A 125 -4.36 16.60 12.03
C LEU A 125 -3.44 16.29 13.20
N SER A 126 -3.81 16.80 14.38
CA SER A 126 -3.03 16.64 15.60
C SER A 126 -3.22 15.25 16.24
N MET A 127 -2.13 14.71 16.79
CA MET A 127 -2.12 13.46 17.55
C MET A 127 -1.59 13.76 18.96
N LYS A 128 -2.38 13.42 19.98
CA LYS A 128 -2.06 13.74 21.38
C LYS A 128 -1.69 12.47 22.17
N PRO A 129 -0.52 12.40 22.82
CA PRO A 129 -0.22 11.32 23.76
C PRO A 129 -1.07 11.47 25.03
N LEU A 130 -1.82 10.43 25.39
CA LEU A 130 -2.63 10.36 26.61
C LEU A 130 -1.87 9.74 27.78
N THR A 131 -0.83 8.96 27.50
CA THR A 131 0.03 8.34 28.51
C THR A 131 1.50 8.55 28.17
N GLN A 132 2.34 8.53 29.20
CA GLN A 132 3.79 8.53 29.06
C GLN A 132 4.29 7.09 29.26
N PRO A 133 5.01 6.49 28.30
CA PRO A 133 5.52 5.14 28.45
C PRO A 133 6.73 5.13 29.39
N SER A 134 6.91 4.05 30.13
CA SER A 134 8.04 3.85 31.03
C SER A 134 8.84 2.60 30.70
N PHE A 135 10.07 2.52 31.20
CA PHE A 135 10.88 1.31 31.14
C PHE A 135 11.68 1.12 32.43
N VAL A 136 11.99 -0.13 32.76
CA VAL A 136 12.81 -0.46 33.93
C VAL A 136 14.30 -0.46 33.55
N SER A 137 15.09 0.26 34.35
CA SER A 137 16.54 0.40 34.25
C SER A 137 17.22 0.01 35.57
N LEU A 138 18.56 0.04 35.62
CA LEU A 138 19.30 -0.11 36.88
C LEU A 138 19.00 1.00 37.90
N LYS A 139 18.49 2.15 37.44
CA LYS A 139 18.09 3.28 38.30
C LYS A 139 16.61 3.20 38.74
N GLY A 140 15.94 2.08 38.47
CA GLY A 140 14.50 1.93 38.65
C GLY A 140 13.71 2.22 37.38
N GLU A 141 12.40 2.43 37.55
CA GLU A 141 11.49 2.81 36.47
C GLU A 141 11.78 4.24 36.00
N GLN A 142 11.93 4.41 34.69
CA GLN A 142 12.15 5.68 34.03
C GLN A 142 10.99 5.95 33.08
N GLU A 143 10.30 7.06 33.27
CA GLU A 143 9.29 7.57 32.36
C GLU A 143 9.96 8.28 31.17
N VAL A 144 9.40 8.11 29.98
CA VAL A 144 9.85 8.77 28.74
C VAL A 144 8.82 9.80 28.35
N LYS A 145 9.22 11.06 28.32
CA LYS A 145 8.35 12.16 27.89
C LYS A 145 8.07 12.10 26.40
N VAL A 146 6.80 12.21 26.04
CA VAL A 146 6.24 12.25 24.69
C VAL A 146 5.33 13.46 24.59
N THR A 147 5.51 14.24 23.54
CA THR A 147 4.66 15.40 23.24
C THR A 147 3.89 15.19 21.95
N ASP A 148 2.90 16.06 21.75
CA ASP A 148 2.01 16.08 20.60
C ASP A 148 2.76 15.99 19.27
N GLY A 149 2.08 15.41 18.29
CA GLY A 149 2.56 15.34 16.92
C GLY A 149 1.44 15.46 15.93
N ALA A 150 1.66 14.96 14.72
CA ALA A 150 0.67 15.02 13.65
C ALA A 150 0.60 13.70 12.89
N TYR A 151 -0.55 13.47 12.26
CA TYR A 151 -0.80 12.28 11.46
C TYR A 151 -1.48 12.59 10.13
N SER A 152 -1.34 11.66 9.19
CA SER A 152 -1.98 11.70 7.89
C SER A 152 -2.23 10.30 7.33
N PHE A 153 -3.13 10.26 6.36
CA PHE A 153 -3.42 9.11 5.54
C PHE A 153 -3.25 9.49 4.08
N GLU A 154 -2.44 8.72 3.35
CA GLU A 154 -2.20 8.92 1.91
C GLU A 154 -2.70 7.70 1.14
N LEU A 155 -3.59 7.90 0.16
CA LEU A 155 -4.09 6.79 -0.65
C LEU A 155 -2.99 6.19 -1.52
N SER A 156 -2.63 4.93 -1.28
CA SER A 156 -1.54 4.22 -1.97
C SER A 156 -2.04 3.27 -3.09
N ARG A 157 -3.17 2.59 -2.88
CA ARG A 157 -3.81 1.69 -3.86
C ARG A 157 -5.33 1.85 -3.81
N ILE A 158 -5.91 2.26 -4.92
CA ILE A 158 -7.35 2.53 -5.04
C ILE A 158 -8.16 1.23 -4.98
N GLU A 159 -7.70 0.16 -5.61
CA GLU A 159 -8.45 -1.09 -5.76
C GLU A 159 -8.67 -1.83 -4.44
N ALA A 160 -7.82 -1.55 -3.45
CA ALA A 160 -7.88 -2.12 -2.12
C ALA A 160 -8.23 -1.10 -1.04
N LEU A 161 -8.44 0.17 -1.41
CA LEU A 161 -8.59 1.28 -0.47
C LEU A 161 -7.49 1.27 0.59
N ARG A 162 -6.25 1.06 0.13
CA ARG A 162 -5.06 0.94 0.97
C ARG A 162 -4.43 2.31 1.15
N TYR A 163 -4.25 2.74 2.39
CA TYR A 163 -3.64 4.00 2.75
C TYR A 163 -2.29 3.77 3.42
N ASN A 164 -1.31 4.62 3.11
CA ASN A 164 -0.12 4.77 3.93
C ASN A 164 -0.53 5.59 5.15
N PHE A 165 -0.40 5.00 6.34
CA PHE A 165 -0.63 5.68 7.60
C PHE A 165 0.70 6.20 8.12
N ARG A 166 0.82 7.52 8.24
CA ARG A 166 2.04 8.17 8.70
C ARG A 166 1.72 9.11 9.84
N PHE A 167 2.57 9.12 10.85
CA PHE A 167 2.49 10.08 11.95
C PHE A 167 3.87 10.34 12.51
N PHE A 168 4.00 11.36 13.35
CA PHE A 168 5.19 11.55 14.17
C PHE A 168 4.78 11.90 15.60
N LEU A 169 5.69 11.68 16.54
CA LEU A 169 5.61 12.15 17.92
C LEU A 169 6.98 12.68 18.31
N ASP A 170 7.00 13.67 19.20
CA ASP A 170 8.22 14.31 19.66
C ASP A 170 8.65 13.73 21.02
N PHE A 171 9.92 13.34 21.12
CA PHE A 171 10.51 12.73 22.33
C PHE A 171 11.61 13.66 22.85
N PRO A 172 11.27 14.77 23.54
CA PRO A 172 12.21 15.84 23.86
C PRO A 172 13.41 15.40 24.71
N ASP A 173 13.23 14.38 25.56
CA ASP A 173 14.28 13.90 26.47
C ASP A 173 15.00 12.64 25.94
N GLY A 174 14.44 12.00 24.91
CA GLY A 174 14.88 10.69 24.43
C GLY A 174 14.81 9.62 25.53
N ALA A 175 15.56 8.54 25.36
CA ALA A 175 15.76 7.52 26.39
C ALA A 175 17.04 6.72 26.12
N THR A 176 17.62 6.08 27.14
CA THR A 176 18.79 5.22 26.96
C THR A 176 18.73 4.02 27.88
N ARG A 177 18.96 2.83 27.33
CA ARG A 177 19.06 1.58 28.08
C ARG A 177 20.12 0.70 27.43
N ASN A 178 21.16 0.37 28.21
CA ASN A 178 22.35 -0.31 27.71
C ASN A 178 22.98 0.50 26.56
N ASP A 179 23.21 -0.13 25.41
CA ASP A 179 23.71 0.46 24.16
C ASP A 179 22.60 0.88 23.18
N VAL A 180 21.34 0.86 23.63
CA VAL A 180 20.19 1.32 22.84
C VAL A 180 19.79 2.71 23.29
N GLN A 181 19.80 3.65 22.34
CA GLN A 181 19.34 5.01 22.55
C GLN A 181 18.04 5.22 21.77
N LEU A 182 17.09 5.94 22.36
CA LEU A 182 16.04 6.65 21.66
C LEU A 182 16.50 8.12 21.64
N PRO A 183 16.74 8.72 20.46
CA PRO A 183 17.25 10.07 20.40
C PRO A 183 16.20 11.09 20.87
N ALA A 184 16.70 12.19 21.41
CA ALA A 184 15.91 13.31 21.93
C ALA A 184 15.38 14.20 20.80
N GLU A 185 14.51 13.65 19.95
CA GLU A 185 14.05 14.29 18.73
C GLU A 185 12.67 13.75 18.28
N ARG A 186 12.22 14.22 17.12
CA ARG A 186 11.03 13.73 16.44
C ARG A 186 11.23 12.31 15.90
N ILE A 187 10.31 11.42 16.24
CA ILE A 187 10.26 10.07 15.69
C ILE A 187 9.09 9.96 14.71
N PHE A 188 9.39 9.46 13.52
CA PHE A 188 8.44 9.25 12.43
C PHE A 188 7.97 7.81 12.39
N PHE A 189 6.68 7.61 12.24
CA PHE A 189 6.02 6.31 12.24
C PHE A 189 5.36 6.07 10.89
N SER A 190 5.57 4.88 10.33
CA SER A 190 4.92 4.46 9.08
C SER A 190 4.31 3.08 9.23
N SER A 191 3.04 2.97 8.84
CA SER A 191 2.30 1.72 8.71
C SER A 191 1.33 1.81 7.52
N ILE A 192 0.51 0.80 7.37
CA ILE A 192 -0.50 0.68 6.32
C ILE A 192 -1.85 0.44 6.99
N CYS A 193 -2.90 1.00 6.41
CA CYS A 193 -4.26 0.70 6.79
C CYS A 193 -5.17 0.58 5.57
N TRP A 194 -6.36 0.04 5.80
CA TRP A 194 -7.37 -0.17 4.78
C TRP A 194 -8.72 0.30 5.29
N LEU A 195 -9.53 0.84 4.38
CA LEU A 195 -10.96 0.97 4.61
C LEU A 195 -11.61 -0.38 4.25
N ALA A 196 -12.18 -1.07 5.24
CA ALA A 196 -12.65 -2.43 5.03
C ALA A 196 -13.94 -2.45 4.19
N ASP A 197 -13.80 -2.77 2.91
CA ASP A 197 -14.90 -3.30 2.12
C ASP A 197 -14.87 -4.83 2.21
N GLU A 198 -15.79 -5.39 3.00
CA GLU A 198 -15.92 -6.83 3.17
C GLU A 198 -16.01 -7.58 1.85
N LYS A 199 -16.71 -7.01 0.85
CA LYS A 199 -16.89 -7.65 -0.44
C LYS A 199 -15.55 -7.75 -1.18
N THR A 200 -14.79 -6.67 -1.20
CA THR A 200 -13.45 -6.63 -1.81
C THR A 200 -12.48 -7.57 -1.11
N ILE A 201 -12.47 -7.61 0.22
CA ILE A 201 -11.62 -8.51 1.00
C ILE A 201 -12.01 -9.98 0.73
N LYS A 202 -13.31 -10.33 0.80
CA LYS A 202 -13.80 -11.69 0.49
C LYS A 202 -13.42 -12.13 -0.93
N ASN A 203 -13.50 -11.21 -1.91
CA ASN A 203 -13.07 -11.48 -3.28
C ASN A 203 -11.56 -11.71 -3.40
N ALA A 204 -10.74 -10.97 -2.65
CA ALA A 204 -9.29 -11.17 -2.60
C ALA A 204 -8.93 -12.51 -1.92
N GLU A 205 -9.60 -12.87 -0.81
CA GLU A 205 -9.46 -14.18 -0.16
C GLU A 205 -9.79 -15.34 -1.10
N ARG A 206 -10.88 -15.21 -1.86
CA ARG A 206 -11.27 -16.23 -2.86
C ARG A 206 -10.18 -16.42 -3.92
N ARG A 207 -9.68 -15.32 -4.50
CA ARG A 207 -8.59 -15.36 -5.49
C ARG A 207 -7.33 -15.98 -4.91
N LYS A 208 -6.97 -15.63 -3.68
CA LYS A 208 -5.82 -16.22 -2.97
C LYS A 208 -5.99 -17.74 -2.85
N LYS A 209 -7.15 -18.22 -2.38
CA LYS A 209 -7.44 -19.66 -2.27
C LYS A 209 -7.38 -20.37 -3.63
N GLU A 210 -7.86 -19.73 -4.70
CA GLU A 210 -7.76 -20.28 -6.06
C GLU A 210 -6.29 -20.43 -6.51
N PHE A 211 -5.43 -19.45 -6.22
CA PHE A 211 -4.00 -19.54 -6.51
C PHE A 211 -3.28 -20.57 -5.64
N GLU A 212 -3.59 -20.64 -4.35
CA GLU A 212 -3.03 -21.66 -3.44
C GLU A 212 -3.40 -23.07 -3.89
N LYS A 213 -4.65 -23.28 -4.34
CA LYS A 213 -5.08 -24.57 -4.89
C LYS A 213 -4.27 -24.95 -6.13
N LYS A 214 -4.13 -24.02 -7.09
CA LYS A 214 -3.33 -24.24 -8.31
C LYS A 214 -1.86 -24.48 -8.00
N LEU A 215 -1.31 -23.78 -7.01
CA LEU A 215 0.06 -23.96 -6.57
C LEU A 215 0.27 -25.39 -6.02
N GLY A 216 -0.65 -25.87 -5.18
CA GLY A 216 -0.60 -27.25 -4.68
C GLY A 216 -0.74 -28.32 -5.77
N GLU A 217 -1.54 -28.05 -6.81
CA GLU A 217 -1.64 -28.93 -8.00
C GLU A 217 -0.29 -28.99 -8.76
N VAL A 218 0.32 -27.84 -9.03
CA VAL A 218 1.64 -27.76 -9.69
C VAL A 218 2.75 -28.41 -8.86
N GLU A 219 2.76 -28.21 -7.54
CA GLU A 219 3.73 -28.85 -6.64
C GLU A 219 3.60 -30.38 -6.62
N LYS A 220 2.36 -30.87 -6.69
CA LYS A 220 2.09 -32.31 -6.83
C LYS A 220 2.61 -32.85 -8.16
N GLU A 221 2.37 -32.16 -9.28
CA GLU A 221 2.88 -32.57 -10.60
C GLU A 221 4.41 -32.57 -10.66
N ILE A 222 5.06 -31.57 -10.07
CA ILE A 222 6.53 -31.53 -9.94
C ILE A 222 7.03 -32.75 -9.17
N SER A 223 6.37 -33.10 -8.06
CA SER A 223 6.73 -34.26 -7.22
C SER A 223 6.56 -35.58 -7.99
N GLU A 224 5.44 -35.75 -8.70
CA GLU A 224 5.20 -36.94 -9.52
C GLU A 224 6.21 -37.10 -10.68
N LEU A 225 6.61 -35.99 -11.31
CA LEU A 225 7.66 -36.00 -12.33
C LEU A 225 9.02 -36.39 -11.74
N GLN A 226 9.34 -35.93 -10.54
CA GLN A 226 10.58 -36.29 -9.85
C GLN A 226 10.61 -37.79 -9.54
N GLU A 227 9.53 -38.37 -9.03
CA GLU A 227 9.42 -39.81 -8.74
C GLU A 227 9.53 -40.69 -10.01
N LYS A 228 8.92 -40.27 -11.12
CA LYS A 228 8.96 -41.02 -12.39
C LYS A 228 10.31 -40.94 -13.12
N SER A 229 11.20 -40.03 -12.73
CA SER A 229 12.45 -39.71 -13.45
C SER A 229 13.67 -40.58 -13.10
N THR A 230 13.49 -41.78 -12.57
CA THR A 230 14.60 -42.65 -12.11
C THR A 230 15.55 -43.11 -13.22
N ASN A 231 15.15 -43.09 -14.50
CA ASN A 231 15.99 -43.49 -15.63
C ASN A 231 16.73 -42.30 -16.30
N PHE A 232 18.03 -42.43 -16.54
CA PHE A 232 18.89 -41.32 -17.02
C PHE A 232 18.44 -40.70 -18.36
N PHE A 233 17.90 -41.52 -19.27
CA PHE A 233 17.38 -41.04 -20.56
C PHE A 233 15.99 -40.38 -20.47
N SER A 234 15.16 -40.74 -19.48
CA SER A 234 13.87 -40.05 -19.27
C SER A 234 14.06 -38.66 -18.64
N LYS A 235 15.19 -38.43 -17.93
CA LYS A 235 15.53 -37.11 -17.39
C LYS A 235 15.67 -36.04 -18.47
N ALA A 236 16.35 -36.33 -19.58
CA ALA A 236 16.59 -35.34 -20.64
C ALA A 236 15.31 -34.88 -21.35
N PHE A 237 14.36 -35.79 -21.58
CA PHE A 237 13.05 -35.44 -22.16
C PHE A 237 12.11 -34.76 -21.15
N ALA A 238 12.26 -35.04 -19.85
CA ALA A 238 11.47 -34.42 -18.79
C ALA A 238 11.90 -32.98 -18.42
N LEU A 239 13.05 -32.50 -18.91
CA LEU A 239 13.55 -31.15 -18.58
C LEU A 239 12.59 -30.05 -19.02
N ARG A 240 12.04 -30.11 -20.24
CA ARG A 240 11.15 -29.04 -20.75
C ARG A 240 9.86 -28.91 -19.94
N PRO A 241 9.08 -29.98 -19.69
CA PRO A 241 7.91 -29.91 -18.82
C PRO A 241 8.25 -29.43 -17.41
N SER A 242 9.37 -29.88 -16.84
CA SER A 242 9.75 -29.49 -15.48
C SER A 242 10.03 -27.98 -15.36
N ILE A 243 10.70 -27.38 -16.35
CA ILE A 243 10.98 -25.94 -16.37
C ILE A 243 9.66 -25.15 -16.38
N LEU A 244 8.70 -25.53 -17.22
CA LEU A 244 7.40 -24.85 -17.29
C LEU A 244 6.63 -24.91 -15.96
N LEU A 245 6.68 -26.05 -15.26
CA LEU A 245 6.03 -26.19 -13.96
C LEU A 245 6.71 -25.34 -12.88
N PHE A 246 8.04 -25.25 -12.88
CA PHE A 246 8.76 -24.36 -11.97
C PHE A 246 8.45 -22.88 -12.23
N GLU A 247 8.42 -22.46 -13.49
CA GLU A 247 8.00 -21.10 -13.87
C GLU A 247 6.57 -20.79 -13.41
N GLN A 248 5.65 -21.74 -13.58
CA GLN A 248 4.27 -21.60 -13.15
C GLN A 248 4.14 -21.52 -11.62
N ARG A 249 4.89 -22.34 -10.87
CA ARG A 249 4.97 -22.29 -9.40
C ARG A 249 5.42 -20.91 -8.93
N ASP A 250 6.50 -20.39 -9.53
CA ASP A 250 7.07 -19.10 -9.15
C ASP A 250 6.12 -17.95 -9.48
N LEU A 251 5.43 -18.01 -10.62
CA LEU A 251 4.39 -17.05 -10.99
C LEU A 251 3.22 -17.05 -9.98
N LEU A 252 2.69 -18.22 -9.62
CA LEU A 252 1.59 -18.35 -8.66
C LEU A 252 2.01 -17.86 -7.27
N SER A 253 3.21 -18.20 -6.82
CA SER A 253 3.78 -17.72 -5.55
C SER A 253 3.89 -16.19 -5.54
N LYS A 254 4.39 -15.61 -6.63
CA LYS A 254 4.45 -14.15 -6.80
C LYS A 254 3.06 -13.51 -6.74
N GLN A 255 2.05 -14.09 -7.41
CA GLN A 255 0.68 -13.58 -7.39
C GLN A 255 0.05 -13.64 -5.98
N ILE A 256 0.32 -14.70 -5.22
CA ILE A 256 -0.12 -14.81 -3.82
C ILE A 256 0.55 -13.70 -2.98
N SER A 257 1.86 -13.52 -3.12
CA SER A 257 2.61 -12.46 -2.43
C SER A 257 2.10 -11.07 -2.79
N GLU A 258 1.84 -10.80 -4.08
CA GLU A 258 1.26 -9.53 -4.54
C GLU A 258 -0.12 -9.27 -3.91
N LEU A 259 -0.99 -10.28 -3.86
CA LEU A 259 -2.29 -10.16 -3.20
C LEU A 259 -2.14 -9.86 -1.70
N GLN A 260 -1.23 -10.52 -1.01
CA GLN A 260 -0.97 -10.31 0.42
C GLN A 260 -0.38 -8.92 0.71
N GLN A 261 0.40 -8.37 -0.22
CA GLN A 261 0.89 -7.00 -0.09
C GLN A 261 -0.23 -5.99 -0.30
N ILE A 262 -1.16 -6.24 -1.24
CA ILE A 262 -2.22 -5.29 -1.58
C ILE A 262 -3.36 -5.31 -0.56
N TYR A 263 -3.77 -6.50 -0.12
CA TYR A 263 -4.96 -6.72 0.69
C TYR A 263 -4.62 -7.24 2.09
N PRO A 264 -5.46 -6.94 3.10
CA PRO A 264 -5.26 -7.39 4.47
C PRO A 264 -5.69 -8.86 4.63
N LEU A 265 -4.91 -9.80 4.09
CA LEU A 265 -5.24 -11.24 4.05
C LEU A 265 -4.60 -12.07 5.17
N VAL A 266 -3.62 -11.53 5.90
CA VAL A 266 -2.91 -12.23 6.99
C VAL A 266 -3.49 -11.78 8.33
N LYS A 267 -4.40 -12.58 8.89
CA LYS A 267 -5.20 -12.20 10.06
C LYS A 267 -4.37 -11.83 11.29
N ASP A 268 -3.24 -12.51 11.51
CA ASP A 268 -2.40 -12.30 12.69
C ASP A 268 -1.64 -10.97 12.68
N ASP A 269 -1.50 -10.38 11.48
CA ASP A 269 -0.79 -9.13 11.23
C ASP A 269 -1.74 -7.93 11.15
N ILE A 270 -3.03 -8.10 11.44
CA ILE A 270 -4.04 -7.05 11.31
C ILE A 270 -4.69 -6.75 12.64
N VAL A 271 -4.89 -5.46 12.91
CA VAL A 271 -5.69 -4.97 14.03
C VAL A 271 -6.93 -4.29 13.47
N ARG A 272 -8.10 -4.62 14.04
CA ARG A 272 -9.35 -3.94 13.71
C ARG A 272 -9.32 -2.54 14.33
N GLY A 273 -9.47 -1.54 13.48
CA GLY A 273 -9.61 -0.16 13.87
C GLY A 273 -11.08 0.26 13.98
N PRO A 274 -11.32 1.53 14.31
CA PRO A 274 -12.66 2.09 14.45
C PRO A 274 -13.41 2.09 13.12
N ASN A 275 -14.74 2.06 13.20
CA ASN A 275 -15.66 2.33 12.09
C ASN A 275 -15.41 1.52 10.80
N GLY A 276 -14.90 0.30 10.91
CA GLY A 276 -14.62 -0.56 9.77
C GLY A 276 -13.26 -0.32 9.10
N THR A 277 -12.28 0.22 9.83
CA THR A 277 -10.90 0.32 9.36
C THR A 277 -10.08 -0.91 9.79
N LEU A 278 -9.03 -1.23 9.04
CA LEU A 278 -8.06 -2.29 9.37
C LEU A 278 -6.66 -1.72 9.31
N PHE A 279 -5.82 -2.04 10.28
CA PHE A 279 -4.44 -1.56 10.37
C PHE A 279 -3.46 -2.73 10.36
N VAL A 280 -2.30 -2.57 9.74
CA VAL A 280 -1.19 -3.49 9.98
C VAL A 280 -0.75 -3.34 11.43
N LYS A 281 -0.66 -4.47 12.12
CA LYS A 281 -0.30 -4.58 13.53
C LYS A 281 1.09 -4.04 13.81
N GLU A 282 2.04 -4.19 12.90
CA GLU A 282 3.42 -3.74 13.04
C GLU A 282 3.77 -2.67 12.00
N GLY A 283 4.48 -1.63 12.44
CA GLY A 283 5.00 -0.58 11.58
C GLY A 283 6.45 -0.22 11.93
N TYR A 284 7.01 0.72 11.17
CA TYR A 284 8.41 1.14 11.32
C TYR A 284 8.50 2.52 11.96
N MET A 285 9.55 2.70 12.77
CA MET A 285 9.91 3.98 13.37
C MET A 285 11.19 4.47 12.71
N ALA A 286 11.28 5.76 12.42
CA ALA A 286 12.43 6.37 11.77
C ALA A 286 12.77 7.74 12.37
N VAL A 287 14.02 8.15 12.20
CA VAL A 287 14.50 9.50 12.50
C VAL A 287 14.95 10.18 11.23
N LYS A 288 14.73 11.48 11.15
CA LYS A 288 15.10 12.29 9.99
C LYS A 288 16.57 12.70 10.09
N ARG A 289 17.31 12.51 9.02
CA ARG A 289 18.72 12.88 8.86
C ARG A 289 18.87 13.67 7.57
N TYR A 290 19.88 14.52 7.53
CA TYR A 290 20.21 15.31 6.34
C TYR A 290 21.53 14.81 5.77
N ALA A 291 21.52 14.48 4.49
CA ALA A 291 22.68 14.01 3.75
C ALA A 291 22.92 14.86 2.49
N GLY A 292 24.07 14.67 1.85
CA GLY A 292 24.48 15.40 0.65
C GLY A 292 25.17 16.73 0.94
N ALA A 293 25.72 17.35 -0.11
CA ALA A 293 26.34 18.67 -0.01
C ALA A 293 25.29 19.68 0.52
N LEU A 294 25.64 20.37 1.61
CA LEU A 294 24.78 21.33 2.31
C LEU A 294 23.50 20.74 2.94
N GLY A 295 23.40 19.42 3.13
CA GLY A 295 22.25 18.79 3.80
C GLY A 295 20.94 18.89 3.02
N SER A 296 21.01 18.95 1.69
CA SER A 296 19.84 19.14 0.83
C SER A 296 18.93 17.91 0.72
N GLN A 297 19.42 16.71 1.06
CA GLN A 297 18.66 15.48 0.93
C GLN A 297 18.21 14.95 2.30
N GLU A 298 16.89 14.90 2.50
CA GLU A 298 16.30 14.25 3.67
C GLU A 298 16.41 12.73 3.53
N GLN A 299 16.88 12.06 4.58
CA GLN A 299 16.96 10.61 4.71
C GLN A 299 16.26 10.17 5.99
N TYR A 300 15.56 9.05 5.96
CA TYR A 300 14.86 8.50 7.12
C TYR A 300 15.55 7.21 7.54
N HIS A 301 16.16 7.22 8.72
CA HIS A 301 16.89 6.08 9.25
C HIS A 301 15.99 5.33 10.22
N TRP A 302 15.77 4.04 9.97
CA TRP A 302 14.91 3.25 10.86
C TRP A 302 15.56 3.10 12.24
N VAL A 303 14.81 3.43 13.30
CA VAL A 303 15.24 3.35 14.70
C VAL A 303 14.59 2.20 15.47
N GLY A 304 13.61 1.54 14.88
CA GLY A 304 12.92 0.41 15.49
C GLY A 304 11.60 0.11 14.80
N LYS A 305 10.74 -0.61 15.52
CA LYS A 305 9.38 -0.93 15.11
C LYS A 305 8.38 -0.54 16.17
N PHE A 306 7.14 -0.32 15.77
CA PHE A 306 6.03 -0.16 16.71
C PHE A 306 4.95 -1.20 16.42
N GLN A 307 4.17 -1.52 17.44
CA GLN A 307 3.01 -2.39 17.31
C GLN A 307 1.76 -1.68 17.80
N ILE A 308 0.71 -1.73 17.00
CA ILE A 308 -0.65 -1.36 17.38
C ILE A 308 -1.23 -2.52 18.19
N LYS A 309 -1.63 -2.27 19.43
CA LYS A 309 -2.23 -3.27 20.32
C LYS A 309 -3.74 -3.30 20.25
N GLY A 310 -4.35 -2.18 19.89
CA GLY A 310 -5.80 -2.06 19.78
C GLY A 310 -6.23 -0.60 19.73
N PHE A 311 -7.50 -0.42 19.40
CA PHE A 311 -8.18 0.86 19.40
C PHE A 311 -9.28 0.86 20.47
N GLN A 312 -9.56 2.02 21.03
CA GLN A 312 -10.65 2.26 21.96
C GLN A 312 -11.43 3.49 21.45
N GLU A 313 -12.76 3.41 21.47
CA GLU A 313 -13.59 4.60 21.25
C GLU A 313 -13.44 5.51 22.47
N GLY A 314 -13.31 6.81 22.24
CA GLY A 314 -13.06 7.80 23.28
C GLY A 314 -14.28 8.02 24.16
N ASP A 315 -14.63 7.04 24.99
CA ASP A 315 -15.36 7.32 26.22
C ASP A 315 -14.34 7.84 27.23
N VAL A 316 -14.55 9.07 27.70
CA VAL A 316 -13.75 9.75 28.72
C VAL A 316 -13.48 8.77 29.85
N VAL A 317 -12.26 8.24 29.92
CA VAL A 317 -11.82 7.49 31.10
C VAL A 317 -11.62 8.53 32.19
N VAL A 318 -12.67 8.72 32.99
CA VAL A 318 -12.54 9.24 34.34
C VAL A 318 -11.63 8.25 35.07
N SER A 319 -10.38 8.68 35.26
CA SER A 319 -9.38 8.01 36.10
C SER A 319 -9.91 7.66 37.47
#